data_AF-G3H034-F1
#
_entry.id   AF-G3H034-F1
#
_cell.length_a   1.000
_cell.length_b   1.000
_cell.length_c   1.000
_cell.angle_alpha   90.00
_cell.angle_beta   90.00
_cell.angle_gamma   90.00
#
_symmetry.space_group_name_H-M   'P 1'
#
loop_
_entity.id
_entity.type
_entity.pdbx_description
1 polymer ?
#
loop_
_entity_poly.entity_id
_entity_poly.type
_entity_poly.pdbx_seq_one_letter_code
_entity_poly.pdbx_strand_id
1 'polypeptide(L)'
;MYSRDYVYVRRYSVDEENNVMVLVSRAVEHPSVPESPEFVRVRSYESQMVIRPHKSFDENGFDYLLTYSDNPQTVFPRYCVSWMVSSGMPDFLEKLHMATLKAKNMEIKVKDYISSKPLEMSSEAKATAPSSERKSEGSRGPARIEYA
;
A
#
# COMPACT_ATOMS: atom_id res chain seq x y z
N MET A 1 16.39 19.60 -3.51
CA MET A 1 15.64 18.71 -2.60
C MET A 1 15.57 17.35 -3.30
N TYR A 2 16.10 16.27 -2.72
CA TYR A 2 16.11 14.96 -3.39
C TYR A 2 14.71 14.33 -3.40
N SER A 3 14.41 13.50 -4.39
CA SER A 3 13.15 12.73 -4.42
C SER A 3 13.14 11.68 -3.31
N ARG A 4 11.96 11.34 -2.80
CA ARG A 4 11.79 10.31 -1.75
C ARG A 4 11.27 9.04 -2.38
N ASP A 5 11.82 7.90 -1.97
CA ASP A 5 11.24 6.59 -2.27
C ASP A 5 10.63 5.96 -1.01
N TYR A 6 9.49 5.30 -1.22
CA TYR A 6 8.71 4.67 -0.16
C TYR A 6 8.53 3.20 -0.52
N VAL A 7 8.95 2.31 0.39
CA VAL A 7 8.70 0.88 0.30
C VAL A 7 7.90 0.49 1.54
N TYR A 8 6.67 0.01 1.34
CA TYR A 8 5.76 -0.31 2.43
C TYR A 8 4.85 -1.49 2.06
N VAL A 9 4.42 -2.22 3.09
CA VAL A 9 3.31 -3.17 2.96
C VAL A 9 2.04 -2.45 3.31
N ARG A 10 1.00 -2.64 2.49
CA ARG A 10 -0.34 -2.15 2.76
C ARG A 10 -1.30 -3.32 2.91
N ARG A 11 -2.07 -3.32 3.99
CA ARG A 11 -3.15 -4.28 4.25
C ARG A 11 -4.45 -3.53 4.45
N TYR A 12 -5.56 -4.20 4.22
CA TYR A 12 -6.88 -3.65 4.50
C TYR A 12 -7.73 -4.66 5.26
N SER A 13 -8.72 -4.14 5.98
CA SER A 13 -9.77 -4.92 6.62
C SER A 13 -11.10 -4.21 6.39
N VAL A 14 -12.13 -4.99 6.11
CA VAL A 14 -13.51 -4.49 5.98
C VAL A 14 -14.29 -4.99 7.18
N ASP A 15 -14.89 -4.07 7.90
CA ASP A 15 -15.86 -4.33 8.95
C ASP A 15 -17.25 -4.09 8.37
N GLU A 16 -17.93 -5.18 8.00
CA GLU A 16 -19.28 -5.14 7.43
C GLU A 16 -20.34 -4.76 8.46
N GLU A 17 -20.12 -5.04 9.75
CA GLU A 17 -21.06 -4.72 10.82
C GLU A 17 -21.13 -3.22 11.05
N ASN A 18 -19.97 -2.56 11.07
CA ASN A 18 -19.88 -1.10 11.25
C ASN A 18 -19.86 -0.33 9.93
N ASN A 19 -19.88 -1.02 8.78
CA ASN A 19 -19.77 -0.44 7.45
C ASN A 19 -18.55 0.48 7.32
N VAL A 20 -17.37 -0.04 7.68
CA VAL A 20 -16.10 0.69 7.66
C VAL A 20 -15.02 -0.16 6.99
N MET A 21 -14.18 0.47 6.19
CA MET A 21 -12.96 -0.13 5.65
C MET A 21 -11.74 0.60 6.21
N VAL A 22 -10.75 -0.16 6.68
CA VAL A 22 -9.50 0.38 7.21
C VAL A 22 -8.34 -0.12 6.36
N LEU A 23 -7.47 0.79 5.92
CA LEU A 23 -6.21 0.47 5.26
C LEU A 23 -5.06 0.90 6.16
N VAL A 24 -4.11 0.01 6.37
CA VAL A 24 -2.90 0.28 7.16
C VAL A 24 -1.68 0.06 6.27
N SER A 25 -0.78 1.03 6.23
CA SER A 25 0.49 0.94 5.52
C SER A 25 1.63 1.13 6.50
N ARG A 26 2.67 0.28 6.40
CA ARG A 26 3.88 0.39 7.21
C ARG A 26 5.11 0.16 6.35
N ALA A 27 6.13 1.00 6.53
CA ALA A 27 7.40 0.87 5.85
C ALA A 27 8.03 -0.51 6.08
N VAL A 28 8.62 -1.06 5.03
CA VAL A 28 9.37 -2.33 5.07
C VAL A 28 10.61 -2.24 4.18
N GLU A 29 11.55 -3.15 4.41
CA GLU A 29 12.66 -3.40 3.50
C GLU A 29 12.33 -4.62 2.63
N HIS A 30 12.66 -4.55 1.34
CA HIS A 30 12.42 -5.64 0.39
C HIS A 30 13.70 -5.93 -0.42
N PRO A 31 14.18 -7.19 -0.47
CA PRO A 31 15.47 -7.52 -1.09
C PRO A 31 15.52 -7.20 -2.59
N SER A 32 14.38 -7.27 -3.29
CA SER A 32 14.31 -6.93 -4.72
C SER A 32 14.31 -5.42 -5.01
N VAL A 33 14.20 -4.57 -3.97
CA VAL A 33 14.14 -3.10 -4.12
C VAL A 33 15.12 -2.44 -3.13
N PRO A 34 16.44 -2.63 -3.34
CA PRO A 34 17.46 -2.04 -2.48
C PRO A 34 17.45 -0.50 -2.57
N GLU A 35 18.08 0.17 -1.61
CA GLU A 35 18.21 1.62 -1.61
C GLU A 35 19.13 2.08 -2.77
N SER A 36 18.69 3.11 -3.50
CA SER A 36 19.47 3.77 -4.54
C SER A 36 19.94 5.12 -4.02
N PRO A 37 21.19 5.55 -4.31
CA PRO A 37 21.67 6.88 -3.94
C PRO A 37 20.93 8.04 -4.66
N GLU A 38 20.13 7.73 -5.69
CA GLU A 38 19.32 8.73 -6.41
C GLU A 38 18.13 9.25 -5.59
N PHE A 39 17.66 8.47 -4.61
CA PHE A 39 16.47 8.76 -3.82
C PHE A 39 16.78 8.69 -2.32
N VAL A 40 15.99 9.41 -1.52
CA VAL A 40 16.04 9.33 -0.06
C VAL A 40 14.99 8.33 0.41
N ARG A 41 15.44 7.18 0.95
CA ARG A 41 14.56 6.15 1.53
C ARG A 41 13.90 6.60 2.81
N VAL A 42 12.57 6.67 2.79
CA VAL A 42 11.78 6.93 3.99
C VAL A 42 11.54 5.61 4.73
N ARG A 43 12.28 5.40 5.81
CA ARG A 43 12.23 4.16 6.61
C ARG A 43 11.11 4.15 7.66
N SER A 44 10.64 5.32 8.09
CA SER A 44 9.66 5.45 9.17
C SER A 44 8.31 5.97 8.66
N TYR A 45 7.83 5.40 7.56
CA TYR A 45 6.50 5.70 7.03
C TYR A 45 5.45 4.79 7.68
N GLU A 46 4.38 5.40 8.18
CA GLU A 46 3.17 4.72 8.62
C GLU A 46 1.94 5.52 8.18
N SER A 47 0.90 4.83 7.74
CA SER A 47 -0.40 5.46 7.46
C SER A 47 -1.58 4.55 7.79
N GLN A 48 -2.67 5.19 8.18
CA GLN A 48 -3.95 4.58 8.49
C GLN A 48 -5.04 5.38 7.77
N MET A 49 -5.75 4.74 6.85
CA MET A 49 -6.89 5.32 6.15
C MET A 49 -8.15 4.60 6.60
N VAL A 50 -9.10 5.34 7.16
CA VAL A 50 -10.43 4.84 7.52
C VAL A 50 -11.41 5.39 6.51
N ILE A 51 -12.24 4.52 5.93
CA ILE A 51 -13.26 4.85 4.94
C ILE A 51 -14.61 4.40 5.48
N ARG A 52 -15.59 5.31 5.49
CA ARG A 52 -16.96 5.02 5.87
C ARG A 52 -17.89 5.43 4.72
N PRO A 53 -18.53 4.49 4.01
CA PRO A 53 -19.55 4.80 3.03
C PRO A 53 -20.74 5.52 3.69
N HIS A 54 -21.42 6.39 2.94
CA HIS A 54 -22.63 7.04 3.43
C HIS A 54 -23.83 6.09 3.52
N LYS A 55 -23.83 5.01 2.72
CA LYS A 55 -24.87 3.97 2.69
C LYS A 55 -24.30 2.57 2.57
N SER A 56 -23.76 2.22 1.41
CA SER A 56 -23.13 0.93 1.11
C SER A 56 -21.83 1.15 0.32
N PHE A 57 -20.95 0.14 0.31
CA PHE A 57 -19.67 0.23 -0.42
C PHE A 57 -19.83 0.36 -1.94
N ASP A 58 -20.98 -0.04 -2.49
CA ASP A 58 -21.29 0.02 -3.92
C ASP A 58 -22.01 1.31 -4.33
N GLU A 59 -22.40 2.16 -3.37
CA GLU A 59 -23.06 3.43 -3.61
C GLU A 59 -22.08 4.62 -3.57
N ASN A 60 -22.49 5.73 -4.19
CA ASN A 60 -21.66 6.94 -4.23
C ASN A 60 -21.67 7.65 -2.88
N GLY A 61 -20.50 8.14 -2.49
CA GLY A 61 -20.32 8.96 -1.31
C GLY A 61 -19.71 8.16 -0.15
N PHE A 62 -18.60 8.67 0.36
CA PHE A 62 -17.95 8.15 1.56
C PHE A 62 -17.20 9.28 2.25
N ASP A 63 -17.06 9.15 3.55
CA ASP A 63 -16.12 9.93 4.34
C ASP A 63 -14.85 9.13 4.50
N TYR A 64 -13.70 9.79 4.47
CA TYR A 64 -12.43 9.15 4.77
C TYR A 64 -11.57 10.01 5.66
N LEU A 65 -10.77 9.34 6.50
CA LEU A 65 -9.77 9.95 7.35
C LEU A 65 -8.43 9.27 7.07
N LEU A 66 -7.44 10.03 6.60
CA LEU A 66 -6.08 9.56 6.43
C LEU A 66 -5.20 10.20 7.52
N THR A 67 -4.66 9.36 8.40
CA THR A 67 -3.61 9.75 9.35
C THR A 67 -2.32 9.12 8.90
N TYR A 68 -1.27 9.91 8.69
CA TYR A 68 0.03 9.40 8.31
C TYR A 68 1.15 10.15 9.04
N SER A 69 2.29 9.49 9.14
CA SER A 69 3.53 10.05 9.65
C SER A 69 4.70 9.54 8.83
N ASP A 70 5.66 10.42 8.55
CA ASP A 70 6.92 10.06 7.92
C ASP A 70 8.10 10.87 8.47
N ASN A 71 9.31 10.36 8.25
CA ASN A 71 10.53 11.13 8.39
C ASN A 71 11.17 11.31 7.01
N PRO A 72 10.99 12.47 6.36
CA PRO A 72 11.49 12.72 5.01
C PRO A 72 13.00 13.03 4.99
N GLN A 73 13.70 12.87 6.12
CA GLN A 73 15.11 13.16 6.34
C GLN A 73 15.51 14.57 5.91
N THR A 74 14.57 15.51 6.02
CA THR A 74 14.79 16.93 5.72
C THR A 74 13.95 17.77 6.65
N VAL A 75 14.48 18.95 6.95
CA VAL A 75 13.70 19.99 7.62
C VAL A 75 13.05 20.84 6.54
N PHE A 76 11.74 21.06 6.66
CA PHE A 76 11.04 21.99 5.78
C PHE A 76 11.08 23.40 6.37
N PRO A 77 11.46 24.42 5.58
CA PRO A 77 11.26 25.80 5.97
C PRO A 77 9.78 26.08 6.29
N ARG A 78 9.53 26.95 7.28
CA ARG A 78 8.16 27.27 7.74
C ARG A 78 7.23 27.74 6.61
N TYR A 79 7.75 28.50 5.65
CA TYR A 79 6.96 28.99 4.52
C TYR A 79 6.47 27.84 3.62
N CYS A 80 7.26 26.77 3.44
CA CYS A 80 6.85 25.59 2.68
C CYS A 80 5.69 24.88 3.36
N VAL A 81 5.77 24.72 4.68
CA VAL A 81 4.71 24.10 5.48
C VAL A 81 3.44 24.95 5.42
N SER A 82 3.56 26.28 5.58
CA SER A 82 2.44 27.20 5.47
C SER A 82 1.76 27.12 4.11
N TRP A 83 2.53 27.14 3.02
CA TRP A 83 1.99 27.01 1.67
C TRP A 83 1.28 25.66 1.45
N MET A 84 1.87 24.57 1.95
CA MET A 84 1.28 23.24 1.86
C MET A 84 -0.09 23.19 2.52
N VAL A 85 -0.24 23.75 3.73
CA VAL A 85 -1.52 23.76 4.46
C VAL A 85 -2.53 24.70 3.82
N SER A 86 -2.11 25.89 3.40
CA SER A 86 -3.04 26.93 2.91
C SER A 86 -3.45 26.77 1.45
N SER A 87 -2.63 26.13 0.62
CA SER A 87 -2.88 26.08 -0.83
C SER A 87 -2.58 24.70 -1.43
N GLY A 88 -1.46 24.07 -1.06
CA GLY A 88 -1.05 22.80 -1.67
C GLY A 88 -2.02 21.65 -1.42
N MET A 89 -2.43 21.43 -0.17
CA MET A 89 -3.36 20.35 0.20
C MET A 89 -4.77 20.55 -0.35
N PRO A 90 -5.40 21.75 -0.26
CA PRO A 90 -6.69 21.99 -0.90
C PRO A 90 -6.68 21.72 -2.41
N ASP A 91 -5.69 22.25 -3.14
CA ASP A 91 -5.54 22.05 -4.58
C ASP A 91 -5.33 20.57 -4.95
N PHE A 92 -4.55 19.85 -4.13
CA PHE A 92 -4.38 18.40 -4.29
C PHE A 92 -5.72 17.64 -4.13
N LEU A 93 -6.50 17.97 -3.10
CA LEU A 93 -7.78 17.31 -2.85
C LEU A 93 -8.80 17.58 -3.96
N GLU A 94 -8.83 18.81 -4.49
CA GLU A 94 -9.68 19.17 -5.63
C GLU A 94 -9.30 18.37 -6.88
N LYS A 95 -8.00 18.31 -7.21
CA LYS A 95 -7.48 17.52 -8.33
C LYS A 95 -7.77 16.03 -8.17
N LEU A 96 -7.60 15.49 -6.96
CA LEU A 96 -7.93 14.10 -6.64
C LEU A 96 -9.42 13.81 -6.86
N HIS A 97 -10.30 14.70 -6.40
CA HIS A 97 -11.74 14.60 -6.61
C HIS A 97 -12.09 14.62 -8.10
N MET A 98 -11.58 15.60 -8.86
CA MET A 98 -11.82 15.72 -10.30
C MET A 98 -11.33 14.48 -11.07
N ALA A 99 -10.15 13.96 -10.72
CA ALA A 99 -9.60 12.75 -11.34
C ALA A 99 -10.48 11.53 -11.07
N THR A 100 -10.98 11.38 -9.84
CA THR A 100 -11.87 10.29 -9.44
C THR A 100 -13.22 10.37 -10.17
N LEU A 101 -13.80 11.58 -10.27
CA LEU A 101 -15.03 11.80 -11.03
C LEU A 101 -14.86 11.44 -12.51
N LYS A 102 -13.74 11.87 -13.12
CA LYS A 102 -13.42 11.55 -14.51
C LYS A 102 -13.23 10.04 -14.70
N ALA A 103 -12.54 9.36 -13.78
CA ALA A 103 -12.30 7.92 -13.86
C ALA A 103 -13.61 7.12 -13.80
N LYS A 104 -14.54 7.51 -12.92
CA LYS A 104 -15.89 6.95 -12.86
C LYS A 104 -16.65 7.13 -14.18
N ASN A 105 -16.64 8.35 -14.74
CA ASN A 105 -17.38 8.68 -15.95
C ASN A 105 -16.80 7.99 -17.21
N MET A 106 -15.51 7.67 -17.20
CA MET A 106 -14.82 6.98 -18.29
C MET A 106 -14.88 5.45 -18.16
N GLU A 107 -15.61 4.91 -17.18
CA GLU A 107 -15.62 3.48 -16.84
C GLU A 107 -14.22 2.86 -16.84
N ILE A 108 -13.23 3.60 -16.33
CA ILE A 108 -11.86 3.08 -16.27
C ILE A 108 -11.94 1.87 -15.34
N LYS A 109 -11.75 0.67 -15.90
CA LYS A 109 -11.52 -0.54 -15.12
C LYS A 109 -10.25 -0.30 -14.32
N VAL A 110 -10.42 0.12 -13.07
CA VAL A 110 -9.32 0.22 -12.12
C VAL A 110 -8.73 -1.18 -12.03
N LYS A 111 -7.51 -1.34 -12.52
CA LYS A 111 -6.81 -2.61 -12.43
C LYS A 111 -6.41 -2.76 -10.98
N ASP A 112 -7.10 -3.63 -10.26
CA ASP A 112 -6.77 -3.93 -8.87
C ASP A 112 -5.34 -4.47 -8.80
N TYR A 113 -4.42 -3.60 -8.42
CA TYR A 113 -3.02 -3.93 -8.19
C TYR A 113 -2.83 -4.83 -6.95
N ILE A 114 -3.92 -5.11 -6.23
CA ILE A 114 -3.98 -6.03 -5.10
C ILE A 114 -4.20 -7.49 -5.57
N SER A 115 -4.79 -7.71 -6.75
CA SER A 115 -5.14 -9.05 -7.25
C SER A 115 -4.07 -9.70 -8.12
N SER A 116 -2.88 -9.09 -8.25
CA SER A 116 -1.76 -9.78 -8.90
C SER A 116 -1.35 -10.95 -8.01
N LYS A 117 -1.83 -12.15 -8.37
CA LYS A 117 -1.31 -13.43 -7.88
C LYS A 117 0.22 -13.36 -7.88
N PRO A 118 0.92 -13.94 -6.88
CA PRO A 118 2.37 -14.02 -6.91
C PRO A 118 2.78 -14.57 -8.28
N LEU A 119 3.67 -13.86 -8.97
CA LEU A 119 4.35 -14.38 -10.14
C LEU A 119 5.12 -15.62 -9.66
N GLU A 120 4.50 -16.78 -9.86
CA GLU A 120 5.19 -18.06 -9.84
C GLU A 120 6.30 -17.95 -10.88
N MET A 121 7.51 -17.69 -10.39
CA MET A 121 8.70 -17.56 -11.20
C MET A 121 9.07 -18.98 -11.65
N SER A 122 8.45 -19.41 -12.74
CA SER A 122 8.78 -20.66 -13.42
C SER A 122 10.29 -20.72 -13.67
N SER A 123 10.94 -21.65 -12.99
CA SER A 123 12.36 -21.93 -13.12
C SER A 123 12.51 -23.21 -13.92
N GLU A 124 12.75 -23.07 -15.22
CA GLU A 124 13.32 -24.11 -16.10
C GLU A 124 14.41 -23.41 -16.92
N ALA A 125 15.66 -23.86 -17.06
CA ALA A 125 16.28 -25.18 -17.00
C ALA A 125 17.76 -25.02 -16.54
N LYS A 126 18.58 -26.03 -16.17
CA LYS A 126 18.70 -27.41 -16.67
C LYS A 126 19.70 -28.24 -15.81
N ALA A 127 19.40 -29.54 -15.65
CA ALA A 127 20.26 -30.72 -15.34
C ALA A 127 21.05 -30.73 -14.01
N THR A 128 20.98 -31.76 -13.15
CA THR A 128 21.21 -33.19 -13.45
C THR A 128 20.67 -34.06 -12.29
N ALA A 129 19.99 -35.18 -12.59
CA ALA A 129 19.52 -36.20 -11.62
C ALA A 129 20.68 -37.19 -11.27
N PRO A 130 20.62 -38.11 -10.27
CA PRO A 130 19.47 -38.96 -9.96
C PRO A 130 19.15 -39.31 -8.49
N SER A 131 17.86 -39.65 -8.30
CA SER A 131 17.24 -40.70 -7.45
C SER A 131 17.59 -40.89 -5.97
N SER A 132 16.56 -40.81 -5.11
CA SER A 132 16.16 -41.90 -4.20
C SER A 132 14.76 -41.68 -3.61
N GLU A 133 13.92 -42.71 -3.69
CA GLU A 133 12.55 -42.79 -3.17
C GLU A 133 12.47 -42.87 -1.63
N ARG A 134 11.43 -42.27 -1.00
CA ARG A 134 10.43 -42.95 -0.13
C ARG A 134 9.55 -41.99 0.72
N LYS A 135 8.24 -42.04 0.41
CA LYS A 135 7.01 -42.07 1.25
C LYS A 135 6.92 -41.45 2.67
N SER A 136 5.82 -40.67 2.81
CA SER A 136 4.72 -40.71 3.82
C SER A 136 4.59 -39.60 4.89
N GLU A 137 3.44 -38.91 4.78
CA GLU A 137 2.47 -38.43 5.79
C GLU A 137 2.84 -37.42 6.89
N GLY A 138 1.94 -36.44 7.08
CA GLY A 138 1.63 -35.94 8.43
C GLY A 138 1.30 -34.45 8.60
N SER A 139 0.01 -34.13 8.45
CA SER A 139 -0.76 -33.15 9.24
C SER A 139 -0.44 -31.63 9.24
N ARG A 140 -1.52 -30.89 8.93
CA ARG A 140 -1.69 -29.43 9.12
C ARG A 140 -1.59 -29.04 10.60
N GLY A 141 -0.94 -27.90 10.85
CA GLY A 141 -1.16 -27.04 12.02
C GLY A 141 -1.00 -25.57 11.61
N PRO A 142 -1.84 -24.64 12.10
CA PRO A 142 -1.73 -23.24 11.73
C PRO A 142 -0.57 -22.58 12.48
N ALA A 143 0.36 -21.98 11.74
CA ALA A 143 1.44 -21.18 12.32
C ALA A 143 0.89 -19.85 12.86
N ARG A 144 0.79 -19.74 14.19
CA ARG A 144 0.77 -18.45 14.89
C ARG A 144 2.14 -17.80 14.71
N ILE A 145 2.19 -16.53 14.32
CA ILE A 145 3.42 -15.76 14.30
C ILE A 145 3.20 -14.50 15.14
N GLU A 146 3.93 -14.46 16.27
CA GLU A 146 4.07 -13.32 17.17
C GLU A 146 4.98 -12.26 16.54
N TYR A 147 4.75 -11.00 16.92
CA TYR A 147 5.55 -9.85 16.50
C TYR A 147 6.71 -9.62 17.48
N ALA A 148 7.90 -9.40 16.95
CA ALA A 148 8.97 -8.64 17.61
C ALA A 148 9.02 -7.23 17.01
#